data_AF-A0A946MAH7-F1
#
_entry.id   AF-A0A946MAH7-F1
#
_cell.length_a   1.000
_cell.length_b   1.000
_cell.length_c   1.000
_cell.angle_alpha   90.00
_cell.angle_beta   90.00
_cell.angle_gamma   90.00
#
_symmetry.space_group_name_H-M   'P 1'
#
loop_
_entity.id
_entity.type
_entity.pdbx_description
1 polymer ?
#
loop_
_entity_poly.entity_id
_entity_poly.type
_entity_poly.pdbx_seq_one_letter_code
_entity_poly.pdbx_strand_id
1 'polypeptide(L)'
;MHSYTNFPPSWSTLWDYQQPKNTQQRLLDHLSETEADSTVAYQLEVQTQVARTLGLQMESVEAHQLLDHIQSELTKGNSRTKNYYLLERGRVYNSAGEKNQR
;
A
#
# COMPACT_ATOMS: atom_id res chain seq x y z
N MET A 1 5.58 6.39 26.90
CA MET A 1 5.12 7.42 25.94
C MET A 1 5.11 6.79 24.56
N HIS A 2 3.95 6.37 24.06
CA HIS A 2 3.84 5.90 22.67
C HIS A 2 3.72 7.14 21.79
N SER A 3 4.86 7.59 21.24
CA SER A 3 4.91 8.72 20.32
C SER A 3 4.12 8.35 19.06
N TYR A 4 2.98 9.01 18.85
CA TYR A 4 2.19 8.96 17.60
C TYR A 4 2.91 9.75 16.48
N THR A 5 4.20 9.51 16.29
CA THR A 5 5.03 10.37 15.46
C THR A 5 4.86 10.03 13.98
N ASN A 6 4.24 10.98 13.28
CA ASN A 6 4.03 11.09 11.83
C ASN A 6 2.72 10.48 11.33
N PHE A 7 1.62 11.11 11.77
CA PHE A 7 0.37 11.13 11.02
C PHE A 7 0.14 12.53 10.42
N PRO A 8 -0.19 12.64 9.13
CA PRO A 8 -0.18 11.54 8.17
C PRO A 8 1.28 11.13 7.84
N PRO A 9 1.52 9.85 7.46
CA PRO A 9 2.85 9.42 7.07
C PRO A 9 3.36 10.21 5.85
N SER A 10 4.68 10.37 5.72
CA SER A 10 5.29 11.26 4.72
C SER A 10 4.88 10.93 3.28
N TRP A 11 4.70 9.65 2.94
CA TRP A 11 4.21 9.24 1.60
C TRP A 11 2.82 9.79 1.25
N SER A 12 2.01 10.21 2.23
CA SER A 12 0.64 10.69 1.97
C SER A 12 0.58 11.94 1.10
N THR A 13 1.63 12.76 1.11
CA THR A 13 1.72 13.99 0.29
C THR A 13 1.98 13.70 -1.20
N LEU A 14 2.34 12.46 -1.54
CA LEU A 14 2.61 12.03 -2.92
C LEU A 14 1.33 11.78 -3.73
N TRP A 15 0.19 11.64 -3.05
CA TRP A 15 -1.09 11.28 -3.65
C TRP A 15 -1.66 12.38 -4.54
N ASP A 16 -2.01 11.99 -5.76
CA ASP A 16 -2.93 12.68 -6.65
C ASP A 16 -4.02 11.69 -7.10
N TYR A 17 -5.21 11.81 -6.53
CA TYR A 17 -6.34 10.91 -6.81
C TYR A 17 -6.85 11.01 -8.25
N GLN A 18 -6.56 12.10 -8.97
CA GLN A 18 -6.93 12.25 -10.37
C GLN A 18 -5.90 11.58 -11.30
N GLN A 19 -4.71 11.27 -10.78
CA GLN A 19 -3.59 10.71 -11.53
C GLN A 19 -3.03 9.47 -10.81
N PRO A 20 -3.79 8.36 -10.73
CA PRO A 20 -3.37 7.17 -9.99
C PRO A 20 -2.07 6.57 -10.54
N LYS A 21 -1.86 6.62 -11.86
CA LYS A 21 -0.61 6.17 -12.50
C LYS A 21 0.61 6.99 -12.09
N ASN A 22 0.47 8.32 -12.05
CA ASN A 22 1.56 9.20 -11.62
C ASN A 22 1.83 9.03 -10.12
N THR A 23 0.77 8.85 -9.32
CA THR A 23 0.90 8.55 -7.89
C THR A 23 1.64 7.23 -7.67
N GLN A 24 1.33 6.19 -8.43
CA GLN A 24 2.02 4.90 -8.38
C GLN A 24 3.52 5.08 -8.59
N GLN A 25 3.92 5.81 -9.64
CA GLN A 25 5.33 6.04 -9.95
C GLN A 25 6.02 6.79 -8.80
N ARG A 26 5.41 7.86 -8.27
CA ARG A 26 5.97 8.61 -7.13
C ARG A 26 6.16 7.74 -5.88
N LEU A 27 5.25 6.79 -5.63
CA LEU A 27 5.37 5.87 -4.50
C LEU A 27 6.48 4.83 -4.72
N LEU A 28 6.68 4.37 -5.96
CA LEU A 28 7.78 3.47 -6.33
C LEU A 28 9.14 4.17 -6.27
N ASP A 29 9.20 5.42 -6.73
CA ASP A 29 10.38 6.28 -6.62
C ASP A 29 10.69 6.51 -5.13
N HIS A 30 9.66 6.87 -4.34
CA HIS A 30 9.79 7.01 -2.89
C HIS A 30 10.35 5.75 -2.23
N LEU A 31 9.86 4.55 -2.59
CA LEU A 31 10.40 3.28 -2.09
C LEU A 31 11.88 3.08 -2.44
N SER A 32 12.30 3.48 -3.64
CA SER A 32 13.68 3.34 -4.12
C SER A 32 14.63 4.35 -3.47
N GLU A 33 14.13 5.54 -3.14
CA GLU A 33 14.86 6.62 -2.48
C GLU A 33 14.84 6.53 -0.96
N THR A 34 13.94 5.72 -0.39
CA THR A 34 13.85 5.56 1.06
C THR A 34 15.16 4.94 1.57
N GLU A 35 15.78 5.59 2.56
CA GLU A 35 17.05 5.15 3.12
C GLU A 35 17.03 3.68 3.58
N ALA A 36 18.20 3.06 3.55
CA ALA A 36 18.41 1.67 3.98
C ALA A 36 17.94 1.41 5.42
N ASP A 37 17.91 2.44 6.27
CA ASP A 37 17.47 2.36 7.66
C ASP A 37 15.94 2.45 7.84
N SER A 38 15.18 2.57 6.75
CA SER A 38 13.73 2.51 6.83
C SER A 38 13.23 1.14 7.28
N THR A 39 12.29 1.16 8.22
CA THR A 39 11.71 -0.08 8.73
C THR A 39 10.94 -0.82 7.62
N VAL A 40 11.02 -2.15 7.63
CA VAL A 40 10.21 -3.02 6.75
C VAL A 40 8.72 -2.66 6.84
N ALA A 41 8.22 -2.35 8.05
CA ALA A 41 6.84 -1.92 8.26
C ALA A 41 6.47 -0.67 7.44
N TYR A 42 7.36 0.31 7.32
CA TYR A 42 7.15 1.52 6.52
C TYR A 42 7.14 1.20 5.02
N GLN A 43 8.06 0.36 4.56
CA GLN A 43 8.09 -0.06 3.15
C GLN A 43 6.82 -0.81 2.77
N LEU A 44 6.36 -1.75 3.61
CA LEU A 44 5.10 -2.46 3.42
C LEU A 44 3.90 -1.50 3.40
N GLU A 45 3.89 -0.45 4.23
CA GLU A 45 2.84 0.59 4.16
C GLU A 45 2.83 1.28 2.80
N VAL A 46 3.98 1.71 2.27
CA VAL A 46 4.04 2.36 0.95
C VAL A 46 3.60 1.39 -0.15
N GLN A 47 3.99 0.11 -0.09
CA GLN A 47 3.56 -0.92 -1.04
C GLN A 47 2.04 -1.13 -1.02
N THR A 48 1.36 -1.05 0.14
CA THR A 48 -0.13 -1.11 0.16
C THR A 48 -0.74 0.06 -0.62
N GLN A 49 -0.10 1.22 -0.63
CA GLN A 49 -0.56 2.37 -1.40
C GLN A 49 -0.29 2.20 -2.90
N VAL A 50 0.80 1.52 -3.29
CA VAL A 50 1.00 1.08 -4.67
C VAL A 50 -0.11 0.12 -5.09
N ALA A 51 -0.46 -0.87 -4.28
CA ALA A 51 -1.58 -1.78 -4.56
C ALA A 51 -2.91 -1.03 -4.73
N ARG A 52 -3.14 0.02 -3.94
CA ARG A 52 -4.29 0.91 -4.09
C ARG A 52 -4.32 1.61 -5.46
N THR A 53 -3.18 2.12 -5.94
CA THR A 53 -3.11 2.76 -7.26
C THR A 53 -3.37 1.80 -8.41
N LEU A 54 -2.95 0.53 -8.29
CA LEU A 54 -3.26 -0.53 -9.26
C LEU A 54 -4.77 -0.81 -9.29
N GLY A 55 -5.40 -0.95 -8.12
CA GLY A 55 -6.85 -1.12 -8.03
C GLY A 55 -7.65 0.04 -8.64
N LEU A 56 -7.20 1.29 -8.48
CA LEU A 56 -7.81 2.47 -9.11
C LEU A 56 -7.65 2.49 -10.65
N GLN A 57 -6.64 1.80 -11.18
CA GLN A 57 -6.37 1.65 -12.62
C GLN A 57 -7.04 0.41 -13.20
N MET A 58 -7.86 -0.32 -12.43
CA MET A 58 -8.48 -1.60 -12.81
C MET A 58 -7.47 -2.75 -13.04
N GLU A 59 -6.23 -2.59 -12.58
CA GLU A 59 -5.14 -3.58 -12.65
C GLU A 59 -5.24 -4.54 -11.45
N SER A 60 -6.35 -5.28 -11.38
CA SER A 60 -6.67 -6.13 -10.23
C SER A 60 -5.71 -7.30 -10.02
N VAL A 61 -5.20 -7.90 -11.11
CA VAL A 61 -4.26 -9.03 -11.06
C VAL A 61 -2.96 -8.60 -10.40
N GLU A 62 -2.38 -7.49 -10.86
CA GLU A 62 -1.17 -6.90 -10.33
C GLU A 62 -1.36 -6.45 -8.88
N ALA A 63 -2.52 -5.87 -8.56
CA ALA A 63 -2.85 -5.51 -7.19
C ALA A 63 -2.91 -6.74 -6.26
N HIS A 64 -3.52 -7.85 -6.71
CA HIS A 64 -3.54 -9.10 -5.95
C HIS A 64 -2.15 -9.67 -5.73
N GLN A 65 -1.33 -9.75 -6.78
CA GLN A 65 0.05 -10.26 -6.69
C GLN A 65 0.89 -9.46 -5.68
N LEU A 66 0.81 -8.12 -5.72
CA LEU A 66 1.52 -7.28 -4.78
C LEU A 66 1.00 -7.47 -3.35
N LEU A 67 -0.32 -7.58 -3.17
CA LEU A 67 -0.90 -7.82 -1.85
C LEU A 67 -0.57 -9.22 -1.32
N ASP A 68 -0.39 -10.24 -2.17
CA ASP A 68 0.08 -11.58 -1.76
C ASP A 68 1.51 -11.51 -1.22
N HIS A 69 2.38 -10.75 -1.89
CA HIS A 69 3.72 -10.46 -1.39
C HIS A 69 3.67 -9.77 -0.02
N ILE A 70 2.89 -8.68 0.11
CA ILE A 70 2.74 -7.95 1.37
C ILE A 70 2.22 -8.88 2.49
N GLN A 71 1.27 -9.76 2.17
CA GLN A 71 0.72 -10.73 3.12
C GLN A 71 1.77 -11.68 3.67
N SER A 72 2.69 -12.17 2.83
CA SER A 72 3.77 -13.07 3.25
C SER A 72 4.75 -12.40 4.23
N GLU A 73 4.84 -11.07 4.17
CA GLU A 73 5.75 -10.25 4.98
C GLU A 73 5.02 -9.53 6.14
N LEU A 74 3.71 -9.72 6.27
CA LEU A 74 2.85 -8.91 7.16
C LEU A 74 3.18 -9.05 8.65
N THR A 75 3.86 -10.13 9.04
CA THR A 75 4.37 -10.36 10.40
C THR A 75 5.47 -9.36 10.78
N LYS A 76 6.19 -8.81 9.80
CA LYS A 76 7.21 -7.76 9.95
C LYS A 76 6.60 -6.35 9.96
N GLY A 77 5.31 -6.24 9.62
CA GLY A 77 4.54 -4.99 9.64
C GLY A 77 4.01 -4.62 11.02
N ASN A 78 3.55 -3.37 11.16
CA ASN A 78 2.89 -2.88 12.36
C ASN A 78 1.35 -2.93 12.19
N SER A 79 0.59 -2.50 13.20
CA SER A 79 -0.88 -2.48 13.13
C SER A 79 -1.43 -1.59 11.99
N ARG A 80 -0.74 -0.50 11.66
CA ARG A 80 -1.11 0.39 10.55
C ARG A 80 -0.89 -0.29 9.20
N THR A 81 0.23 -0.98 9.00
CA THR A 81 0.48 -1.83 7.82
C THR A 81 -0.64 -2.85 7.63
N LYS A 82 -1.02 -3.56 8.71
CA LYS A 82 -2.12 -4.55 8.70
C LYS A 82 -3.45 -3.94 8.30
N ASN A 83 -3.79 -2.77 8.84
CA ASN A 83 -5.02 -2.07 8.50
C ASN A 83 -5.07 -1.67 7.02
N TYR A 84 -3.98 -1.12 6.47
CA TYR A 84 -3.93 -0.79 5.05
C TYR A 84 -4.02 -2.03 4.16
N TYR A 85 -3.28 -3.09 4.49
CA TYR A 85 -3.35 -4.34 3.75
C TYR A 85 -4.79 -4.88 3.66
N LEU A 86 -5.49 -4.99 4.80
CA LEU A 86 -6.86 -5.50 4.85
C LEU A 86 -7.83 -4.60 4.05
N LEU A 87 -7.67 -3.28 4.18
CA LEU A 87 -8.51 -2.32 3.46
C LEU A 87 -8.34 -2.44 1.95
N GLU A 88 -7.10 -2.46 1.47
CA GLU A 88 -6.83 -2.51 0.03
C GLU A 88 -7.16 -3.89 -0.55
N ARG A 89 -6.88 -5.00 0.16
CA ARG A 89 -7.32 -6.34 -0.27
C ARG A 89 -8.84 -6.41 -0.45
N GLY A 90 -9.60 -5.91 0.53
CA GLY A 90 -11.05 -5.84 0.43
C GLY A 90 -11.54 -4.99 -0.74
N ARG A 91 -10.85 -3.88 -1.06
CA ARG A 91 -11.17 -3.03 -2.22
C ARG A 91 -10.91 -3.73 -3.54
N VAL A 92 -9.79 -4.42 -3.70
CA VAL A 92 -9.46 -5.10 -4.98
C VAL A 92 -10.48 -6.19 -5.29
N TYR A 93 -10.82 -7.03 -4.31
CA TYR A 93 -11.91 -8.01 -4.47
C TYR A 93 -13.27 -7.35 -4.79
N ASN A 94 -13.53 -6.14 -4.28
CA ASN A 94 -14.75 -5.41 -4.60
C ASN A 94 -14.80 -4.89 -6.01
N SER A 95 -13.73 -4.25 -6.47
CA SER A 95 -13.63 -3.72 -7.83
C SER A 95 -13.58 -4.83 -8.89
N ALA A 96 -13.00 -5.99 -8.55
CA ALA A 96 -12.93 -7.15 -9.45
C ALA A 96 -14.25 -7.96 -9.53
N GLY A 97 -15.25 -7.68 -8.67
CA GLY A 97 -16.49 -8.45 -8.60
C GLY A 97 -16.38 -9.77 -7.81
N GLU A 98 -15.26 -9.98 -7.12
CA GLU A 98 -14.88 -11.21 -6.41
C GLU A 98 -15.21 -11.17 -4.91
N LYS A 99 -16.37 -10.63 -4.55
CA LYS A 99 -16.71 -10.27 -3.16
C LYS A 99 -16.66 -11.43 -2.14
N ASN A 100 -16.73 -12.68 -2.60
CA ASN A 100 -16.70 -13.88 -1.75
C ASN A 100 -15.29 -14.38 -1.42
N GLN A 101 -14.24 -13.75 -1.95
CA GLN A 101 -12.84 -14.17 -1.80
C GLN A 101 -12.04 -13.27 -0.83
N ARG A 102 -12.71 -12.34 -0.13
CA ARG A 102 -12.09 -11.34 0.76
C ARG A 102 -11.39 -11.91 1.99
#